data_AF-A0A842T7A6-F1
#
_entry.id   AF-A0A842T7A6-F1
#
_cell.length_a   1.000
_cell.length_b   1.000
_cell.length_c   1.000
_cell.angle_alpha   90.00
_cell.angle_beta   90.00
_cell.angle_gamma   90.00
#
_symmetry.space_group_name_H-M   'P 1'
#
loop_
_entity.id
_entity.type
_entity.pdbx_description
1 polymer ?
#
loop_
_entity_poly.entity_id
_entity_poly.type
_entity_poly.pdbx_seq_one_letter_code
_entity_poly.pdbx_strand_id
1 'polypeptide(L)'
;MSLEICLSPLQKTLLVLAVKQEKGEETHFQDIQSPLDRDKSQVFVLLKSLEQDELIERTNTRPQKITLTQKGSELIHEQVISPSEYYLTHLNTGFENRTKRDQNDSSLETTRAILKKSEIIEYILKKVKPRIEDDLKTIDEYITAEQFDLLKDSLLERFESIITFLFSRLDVYKKPK
;
A
#
# COMPACT_ATOMS: atom_id res chain seq x y z
N MET A 1 -8.61 -9.79 28.18
CA MET A 1 -8.65 -8.51 27.42
C MET A 1 -7.48 -8.54 26.46
N SER A 2 -7.73 -8.79 25.18
CA SER A 2 -6.72 -8.67 24.14
C SER A 2 -6.47 -7.19 23.90
N LEU A 3 -5.24 -6.73 24.11
CA LEU A 3 -4.81 -5.40 23.67
C LEU A 3 -4.99 -5.33 22.15
N GLU A 4 -5.81 -4.40 21.66
CA GLU A 4 -5.88 -4.10 20.23
C GLU A 4 -4.50 -3.61 19.79
N ILE A 5 -3.79 -4.43 19.03
CA ILE A 5 -2.49 -4.06 18.45
C ILE A 5 -2.77 -3.03 17.34
N CYS A 6 -2.46 -1.77 17.60
CA CYS A 6 -2.62 -0.70 16.61
C CYS A 6 -1.33 -0.56 15.79
N LEU A 7 -1.35 -1.02 14.54
CA LEU A 7 -0.19 -0.96 13.66
C LEU A 7 -0.01 0.44 13.07
N SER A 8 1.21 0.98 13.13
CA SER A 8 1.57 2.19 12.39
C SER A 8 1.48 1.95 10.87
N PRO A 9 1.33 3.01 10.06
CA PRO A 9 1.31 2.87 8.60
C PRO A 9 2.53 2.13 8.04
N LEU A 10 3.73 2.37 8.59
CA LEU A 10 4.95 1.68 8.15
C LEU A 10 4.94 0.19 8.52
N GLN A 11 4.46 -0.16 9.71
CA GLN A 11 4.29 -1.57 10.11
C GLN A 11 3.27 -2.28 9.21
N LYS A 12 2.16 -1.61 8.86
CA LYS A 12 1.17 -2.11 7.90
C LYS A 12 1.79 -2.38 6.54
N THR A 13 2.52 -1.41 5.98
CA THR A 13 3.24 -1.58 4.71
C THR A 13 4.21 -2.76 4.78
N LEU A 14 4.95 -2.89 5.88
CA LEU A 14 5.91 -3.97 6.07
C LEU A 14 5.21 -5.34 6.07
N LEU A 15 4.14 -5.50 6.84
CA LEU A 15 3.37 -6.74 6.87
C LEU A 15 2.75 -7.06 5.51
N VAL A 16 2.26 -6.07 4.75
CA VAL A 16 1.81 -6.27 3.35
C VAL A 16 2.94 -6.80 2.47
N LEU A 17 4.17 -6.31 2.64
CA LEU A 17 5.33 -6.82 1.90
C LEU A 17 5.67 -8.27 2.29
N ALA A 18 5.43 -8.65 3.55
CA ALA A 18 5.65 -10.00 4.06
C ALA A 18 4.56 -11.01 3.65
N VAL A 19 3.33 -10.57 3.33
CA VAL A 19 2.21 -11.42 2.87
C VAL A 19 2.55 -12.19 1.58
N LYS A 20 3.57 -11.77 0.83
CA LYS A 20 4.07 -12.49 -0.35
C LYS A 20 4.44 -13.96 -0.08
N GLN A 21 4.75 -14.31 1.17
CA GLN A 21 5.05 -15.70 1.55
C GLN A 21 3.90 -16.69 1.38
N GLU A 22 2.64 -16.25 1.49
CA GLU A 22 1.49 -17.15 1.30
C GLU A 22 1.39 -17.68 -0.15
N LYS A 23 2.15 -17.09 -1.09
CA LYS A 23 2.24 -17.51 -2.49
C LYS A 23 3.47 -18.37 -2.81
N GLY A 24 4.22 -18.79 -1.80
CA GLY A 24 5.40 -19.66 -1.96
C GLY A 24 6.71 -18.92 -2.29
N GLU A 25 6.72 -17.59 -2.25
CA GLU A 25 7.93 -16.77 -2.43
C GLU A 25 8.55 -16.41 -1.07
N GLU A 26 9.83 -16.73 -0.86
CA GLU A 26 10.52 -16.36 0.37
C GLU A 26 10.74 -14.84 0.44
N THR A 27 10.28 -14.22 1.53
CA THR A 27 10.52 -12.80 1.77
C THR A 27 11.78 -12.61 2.60
N HIS A 28 12.73 -11.84 2.08
CA HIS A 28 13.97 -11.50 2.75
C HIS A 28 14.00 -10.05 3.20
N PHE A 29 14.90 -9.72 4.12
CA PHE A 29 15.12 -8.35 4.59
C PHE A 29 15.30 -7.33 3.44
N GLN A 30 16.02 -7.70 2.37
CA GLN A 30 16.25 -6.80 1.23
C GLN A 30 14.97 -6.48 0.46
N ASP A 31 14.06 -7.45 0.37
CA ASP A 31 12.75 -7.30 -0.31
C ASP A 31 11.83 -6.34 0.44
N ILE A 32 12.09 -6.14 1.74
CA ILE A 32 11.38 -5.19 2.59
C ILE A 32 12.10 -3.84 2.62
N GLN A 33 13.44 -3.84 2.69
CA GLN A 33 14.22 -2.61 2.81
C GLN A 33 14.14 -1.75 1.54
N SER A 34 14.29 -2.37 0.36
CA SER A 34 14.38 -1.65 -0.92
C SER A 34 13.12 -0.82 -1.23
N PRO A 35 11.89 -1.35 -1.09
CA PRO A 35 10.68 -0.57 -1.39
C PRO A 35 10.37 0.55 -0.39
N LEU A 36 10.90 0.47 0.83
CA LEU A 36 10.61 1.46 1.87
C LEU A 36 11.48 2.72 1.74
N ASP A 37 12.59 2.65 0.98
CA ASP A 37 13.61 3.72 0.90
C ASP A 37 14.03 4.20 2.30
N ARG A 38 14.36 3.22 3.17
CA ARG A 38 14.74 3.44 4.56
C ARG A 38 16.09 2.81 4.88
N ASP A 39 16.75 3.40 5.87
CA ASP A 39 17.98 2.87 6.40
C ASP A 39 17.77 1.51 7.06
N LYS A 40 18.80 0.66 6.96
CA LYS A 40 18.79 -0.69 7.56
C LYS A 40 18.44 -0.69 9.03
N SER A 41 18.94 0.30 9.79
CA SER A 41 18.66 0.47 11.22
C SER A 41 17.18 0.73 11.49
N GLN A 42 16.53 1.56 10.68
CA GLN A 42 15.10 1.88 10.82
C GLN A 42 14.22 0.66 10.51
N VAL A 43 14.51 -0.04 9.41
CA VAL A 43 13.79 -1.27 9.05
C VAL A 43 14.00 -2.34 10.13
N PHE A 44 15.20 -2.45 10.68
CA PHE A 44 15.47 -3.39 11.77
C PHE A 44 14.65 -3.10 13.03
N VAL A 45 14.50 -1.83 13.42
CA VAL A 45 13.66 -1.42 14.56
C VAL A 45 12.20 -1.79 14.33
N LEU A 46 11.67 -1.51 13.12
CA LEU A 46 10.29 -1.86 12.76
C LEU A 46 10.07 -3.38 12.81
N LEU A 47 10.98 -4.15 12.23
CA LEU A 47 10.92 -5.62 12.26
C LEU A 47 11.01 -6.17 13.68
N LYS A 48 11.87 -5.59 14.53
CA LYS A 48 11.98 -6.00 15.93
C LYS A 48 10.69 -5.75 16.70
N SER A 49 10.03 -4.61 16.47
CA SER A 49 8.72 -4.32 17.06
C SER A 49 7.67 -5.34 16.61
N LEU A 50 7.58 -5.65 15.31
CA LEU A 50 6.64 -6.64 14.78
C LEU A 50 6.90 -8.06 15.33
N GLU A 51 8.16 -8.42 15.55
CA GLU A 51 8.55 -9.69 16.15
C GLU A 51 8.19 -9.74 17.65
N GLN A 52 8.37 -8.64 18.39
CA GLN A 52 7.94 -8.52 19.79
C GLN A 52 6.43 -8.67 19.95
N ASP A 53 5.66 -8.19 18.96
CA ASP A 53 4.21 -8.34 18.90
C ASP A 53 3.78 -9.72 18.37
N GLU A 54 4.72 -10.61 18.09
CA GLU A 54 4.53 -11.97 17.55
C GLU A 54 3.80 -11.99 16.20
N LEU A 55 3.97 -10.94 15.38
CA LEU A 55 3.35 -10.82 14.07
C LEU A 55 4.24 -11.40 12.96
N ILE A 56 5.55 -11.46 13.22
CA ILE A 56 6.53 -12.05 12.31
C ILE A 56 7.55 -12.89 13.08
N GLU A 57 8.20 -13.79 12.36
CA GLU A 57 9.39 -14.53 12.76
C GLU A 57 10.56 -14.19 11.82
N ARG A 58 11.78 -14.19 12.35
CA ARG A 58 12.99 -13.90 11.57
C ARG A 58 14.04 -14.98 11.77
N THR A 59 14.72 -15.35 10.69
CA THR A 59 15.95 -16.14 10.82
C THR A 59 17.14 -15.21 11.11
N ASN A 60 17.97 -15.59 12.09
CA ASN A 60 19.17 -14.81 12.44
C ASN A 60 20.39 -15.12 11.55
N THR A 61 20.19 -15.89 10.47
CA THR A 61 21.21 -16.24 9.48
C THR A 61 21.06 -15.40 8.22
N ARG A 62 22.13 -15.29 7.43
CA ARG A 62 22.06 -14.66 6.09
C ARG A 62 21.79 -15.75 5.03
N PRO A 63 20.85 -15.53 4.09
CA PRO A 63 19.96 -14.38 3.99
C PRO A 63 18.86 -14.39 5.06
N GLN A 64 18.55 -13.20 5.62
CA GLN A 64 17.57 -13.06 6.71
C GLN A 64 16.16 -13.17 6.14
N LYS A 65 15.52 -14.31 6.40
CA LYS A 65 14.15 -14.62 6.02
C LYS A 65 13.18 -14.05 7.05
N ILE A 66 12.06 -13.52 6.59
CA ILE A 66 11.04 -12.88 7.41
C ILE A 66 9.71 -13.53 7.12
N THR A 67 9.15 -14.21 8.11
CA THR A 67 7.94 -15.02 8.00
C THR A 67 6.78 -14.43 8.78
N LEU A 68 5.58 -14.43 8.22
CA LEU A 68 4.37 -14.03 8.94
C LEU A 68 3.93 -15.15 9.88
N THR A 69 3.58 -14.81 11.11
CA THR A 69 2.85 -15.72 11.99
C THR A 69 1.38 -15.76 11.58
N GLN A 70 0.64 -16.75 12.09
CA GLN A 70 -0.82 -16.78 11.91
C GLN A 70 -1.48 -15.50 12.42
N LYS A 71 -1.06 -15.02 13.60
CA LYS A 71 -1.52 -13.76 14.21
C LYS A 71 -1.23 -12.56 13.32
N GLY A 72 -0.03 -12.50 12.71
CA GLY A 72 0.34 -11.47 11.77
C GLY A 72 -0.52 -11.46 10.50
N SER A 73 -0.81 -12.64 9.95
CA SER A 73 -1.68 -12.81 8.78
C SER A 73 -3.13 -12.39 9.07
N GLU A 74 -3.70 -12.81 10.20
CA GLU A 74 -5.06 -12.41 10.61
C GLU A 74 -5.15 -10.89 10.80
N LEU A 75 -4.18 -10.30 11.50
CA LEU A 75 -4.19 -8.86 11.80
C LEU A 75 -4.04 -7.99 10.55
N ILE A 76 -3.17 -8.38 9.60
CA ILE A 76 -3.02 -7.62 8.35
C ILE A 76 -4.26 -7.76 7.47
N HIS A 77 -4.90 -8.92 7.49
CA HIS A 77 -6.13 -9.13 6.75
C HIS A 77 -7.26 -8.24 7.28
N GLU A 78 -7.43 -8.20 8.60
CA GLU A 78 -8.44 -7.38 9.27
C GLU A 78 -8.19 -5.87 9.12
N GLN A 79 -6.97 -5.40 9.38
CA GLN A 79 -6.69 -3.97 9.45
C GLN A 79 -6.35 -3.31 8.11
N VAL A 80 -6.00 -4.09 7.09
CA VAL A 80 -5.48 -3.55 5.83
C VAL A 80 -6.11 -4.18 4.62
N ILE A 81 -6.07 -5.51 4.46
CA ILE A 81 -6.52 -6.15 3.22
C ILE A 81 -8.04 -6.00 3.07
N SER A 82 -8.84 -6.45 4.04
CA SER A 82 -10.31 -6.39 3.96
C SER A 82 -10.86 -4.97 3.82
N PRO A 83 -10.37 -3.95 4.58
CA PRO A 83 -10.77 -2.57 4.34
C PRO A 83 -10.40 -2.09 2.93
N SER A 84 -9.19 -2.41 2.45
CA SER A 84 -8.75 -2.02 1.12
C SER A 84 -9.61 -2.66 0.02
N GLU A 85 -9.89 -3.97 0.12
CA GLU A 85 -10.77 -4.69 -0.80
C GLU A 85 -12.18 -4.11 -0.80
N TYR A 86 -12.72 -3.79 0.37
CA TYR A 86 -14.01 -3.13 0.50
C TYR A 86 -14.01 -1.79 -0.25
N TYR A 87 -13.04 -0.92 0.01
CA TYR A 87 -12.95 0.37 -0.68
C TYR A 87 -12.75 0.22 -2.19
N LEU A 88 -11.89 -0.69 -2.63
CA LEU A 88 -11.64 -0.96 -4.05
C LEU A 88 -12.91 -1.45 -4.76
N THR A 89 -13.67 -2.35 -4.13
CA THR A 89 -14.94 -2.87 -4.67
C THR A 89 -15.98 -1.76 -4.79
N HIS A 90 -16.08 -0.89 -3.78
CA HIS A 90 -17.05 0.21 -3.79
C HIS A 90 -16.66 1.35 -4.74
N LEU A 91 -15.37 1.58 -4.95
CA LEU A 91 -14.87 2.50 -5.98
C LEU A 91 -15.16 1.96 -7.39
N ASN A 92 -14.97 0.65 -7.60
CA ASN A 92 -15.21 0.01 -8.89
C ASN A 92 -16.70 -0.03 -9.27
N THR A 93 -17.61 -0.28 -8.32
CA THR A 93 -19.07 -0.25 -8.60
C THR A 93 -19.57 1.14 -9.00
N GLY A 94 -18.96 2.20 -8.48
CA GLY A 94 -19.20 3.58 -8.94
C GLY A 94 -18.73 3.85 -10.38
N PHE A 95 -17.70 3.14 -10.83
CA PHE A 95 -17.12 3.25 -12.17
C PHE A 95 -17.82 2.37 -13.22
N GLU A 96 -18.20 1.14 -12.88
CA GLU A 96 -18.86 0.21 -13.80
C GLU A 96 -20.20 0.74 -14.30
N ASN A 97 -20.94 1.45 -13.45
CA ASN A 97 -22.19 2.10 -13.81
C ASN A 97 -22.02 3.24 -14.83
N ARG A 98 -20.81 3.81 -14.99
CA ARG A 98 -20.50 4.81 -16.03
C ARG A 98 -20.06 4.17 -17.34
N THR A 99 -19.31 3.08 -17.28
CA THR A 99 -18.77 2.41 -18.48
C THR A 99 -19.76 1.51 -19.24
N LYS A 100 -20.90 1.13 -18.65
CA LYS A 100 -21.95 0.34 -19.33
C LYS A 100 -22.69 1.10 -20.45
N ARG A 101 -22.38 2.38 -20.68
CA ARG A 101 -22.96 3.18 -21.77
C ARG A 101 -22.21 3.05 -23.10
N ASP A 102 -20.97 2.56 -23.09
CA ASP A 102 -20.11 2.44 -24.27
C ASP A 102 -19.39 1.10 -24.30
N GLN A 103 -20.07 0.02 -24.71
CA GLN A 103 -19.39 -1.26 -24.94
C GLN A 103 -19.92 -2.02 -26.15
N ASN A 104 -19.03 -2.15 -27.15
CA ASN A 104 -18.85 -3.40 -27.88
C ASN A 104 -17.34 -3.64 -28.12
N ASP A 105 -16.99 -4.90 -28.33
CA ASP A 105 -15.70 -5.52 -28.67
C ASP A 105 -14.65 -5.88 -27.57
N SER A 106 -14.12 -7.10 -27.74
CA SER A 106 -13.47 -7.98 -26.76
C SER A 106 -11.93 -8.01 -26.83
N SER A 107 -11.32 -7.24 -27.74
CA SER A 107 -9.86 -6.97 -27.75
C SER A 107 -9.47 -5.86 -26.74
N LEU A 108 -10.47 -5.16 -26.20
CA LEU A 108 -10.34 -4.00 -25.34
C LEU A 108 -10.14 -4.32 -23.85
N GLU A 109 -10.22 -5.56 -23.38
CA GLU A 109 -10.24 -5.83 -21.92
C GLU A 109 -8.91 -5.55 -21.22
N THR A 110 -7.77 -5.86 -21.83
CA THR A 110 -6.45 -5.59 -21.24
C THR A 110 -6.15 -4.09 -21.28
N THR A 111 -6.41 -3.44 -22.41
CA THR A 111 -6.28 -1.98 -22.57
C THR A 111 -7.27 -1.23 -21.66
N ARG A 112 -8.50 -1.74 -21.50
CA ARG A 112 -9.50 -1.21 -20.54
C ARG A 112 -9.09 -1.46 -19.11
N ALA A 113 -8.45 -2.56 -18.75
CA ALA A 113 -7.96 -2.78 -17.40
C ALA A 113 -6.85 -1.78 -17.05
N ILE A 114 -5.93 -1.53 -17.99
CA ILE A 114 -4.87 -0.53 -17.85
C ILE A 114 -5.46 0.90 -17.81
N LEU A 115 -6.40 1.23 -18.71
CA LEU A 115 -7.11 2.52 -18.72
C LEU A 115 -7.93 2.71 -17.44
N LYS A 116 -8.69 1.71 -17.00
CA LYS A 116 -9.45 1.74 -15.74
C LYS A 116 -8.53 1.94 -14.54
N LYS A 117 -7.33 1.36 -14.53
CA LYS A 117 -6.34 1.58 -13.48
C LYS A 117 -5.81 3.00 -13.47
N SER A 118 -5.50 3.55 -14.65
CA SER A 118 -5.13 4.96 -14.79
C SER A 118 -6.25 5.87 -14.26
N GLU A 119 -7.51 5.58 -14.62
CA GLU A 119 -8.68 6.32 -14.17
C GLU A 119 -8.94 6.20 -12.65
N ILE A 120 -8.71 5.02 -12.05
CA ILE A 120 -8.83 4.82 -10.60
C ILE A 120 -7.72 5.56 -9.86
N ILE A 121 -6.47 5.48 -10.33
CA ILE A 121 -5.34 6.21 -9.77
C ILE A 121 -5.62 7.71 -9.85
N GLU A 122 -6.03 8.22 -11.01
CA GLU A 122 -6.43 9.62 -11.18
C GLU A 122 -7.59 10.02 -10.26
N TYR A 123 -8.59 9.16 -10.09
CA TYR A 123 -9.71 9.42 -9.19
C TYR A 123 -9.26 9.51 -7.72
N ILE A 124 -8.40 8.58 -7.28
CA ILE A 124 -7.85 8.58 -5.92
C ILE A 124 -7.00 9.83 -5.71
N LEU A 125 -6.12 10.17 -6.66
CA LEU A 125 -5.33 11.39 -6.62
C LEU A 125 -6.23 12.62 -6.53
N LYS A 126 -7.30 12.69 -7.31
CA LYS A 126 -8.26 13.80 -7.27
C LYS A 126 -8.98 13.93 -5.92
N LYS A 127 -9.19 12.83 -5.20
CA LYS A 127 -9.82 12.84 -3.86
C LYS A 127 -8.84 13.14 -2.73
N VAL A 128 -7.60 12.70 -2.87
CA VAL A 128 -6.59 12.79 -1.81
C VAL A 128 -5.76 14.07 -1.91
N LYS A 129 -5.46 14.57 -3.11
CA LYS A 129 -4.73 15.83 -3.32
C LYS A 129 -5.30 16.99 -2.50
N PRO A 130 -6.63 17.26 -2.50
CA PRO A 130 -7.20 18.34 -1.69
C PRO A 130 -7.06 18.12 -0.18
N ARG A 131 -7.07 16.86 0.29
CA ARG A 131 -6.89 16.54 1.71
C ARG A 131 -5.45 16.74 2.16
N ILE A 132 -4.49 16.31 1.35
CA ILE A 132 -3.07 16.58 1.60
C ILE A 132 -2.83 18.09 1.65
N GLU A 133 -3.43 18.85 0.72
CA GLU A 133 -3.34 20.31 0.73
C GLU A 133 -3.94 20.94 1.99
N ASP A 134 -5.11 20.49 2.45
CA ASP A 134 -5.72 20.98 3.69
C ASP A 134 -4.90 20.60 4.94
N ASP A 135 -4.36 19.38 5.00
CA ASP A 135 -3.47 18.94 6.08
C ASP A 135 -2.19 19.77 6.10
N LEU A 136 -1.63 20.12 4.93
CA LEU A 136 -0.45 20.97 4.81
C LEU A 136 -0.71 22.43 5.22
N LYS A 137 -1.91 22.97 4.97
CA LYS A 137 -2.26 24.32 5.44
C LYS A 137 -2.15 24.47 6.95
N THR A 138 -2.27 23.38 7.72
CA THR A 138 -2.11 23.42 9.18
C THR A 138 -0.69 23.78 9.62
N ILE A 139 0.31 23.63 8.75
CA ILE A 139 1.72 23.93 9.02
C ILE A 139 2.26 25.14 8.23
N ASP A 140 1.44 25.75 7.37
CA ASP A 140 1.81 26.87 6.48
C ASP A 140 2.28 28.11 7.28
N GLU A 141 1.73 28.34 8.47
CA GLU A 141 2.16 29.44 9.36
C GLU A 141 3.57 29.23 9.95
N TYR A 142 4.12 28.01 9.88
CA TYR A 142 5.39 27.62 10.51
C TYR A 142 6.54 27.42 9.52
N ILE A 143 6.27 27.50 8.22
CA ILE A 143 7.25 27.27 7.16
C ILE A 143 7.19 28.41 6.12
N THR A 144 8.23 28.57 5.32
CA THR A 144 8.18 29.53 4.21
C THR A 144 7.35 28.95 3.06
N ALA A 145 6.79 29.81 2.20
CA ALA A 145 6.06 29.38 1.01
C ALA A 145 6.89 28.44 0.11
N GLU A 146 8.19 28.70 -0.03
CA GLU A 146 9.10 27.85 -0.81
C GLU A 146 9.28 26.45 -0.18
N GLN A 147 9.33 26.37 1.16
CA GLN A 147 9.37 25.09 1.88
C GLN A 147 8.02 24.36 1.80
N PHE A 148 6.92 25.10 1.82
CA PHE A 148 5.58 24.56 1.65
C PHE A 148 5.42 23.90 0.27
N ASP A 149 5.81 24.59 -0.80
CA ASP A 149 5.73 24.07 -2.16
C ASP A 149 6.60 22.82 -2.35
N LEU A 150 7.85 22.85 -1.86
CA LEU A 150 8.74 21.67 -1.90
C LEU A 150 8.16 20.46 -1.15
N LEU A 151 7.60 20.70 0.04
CA LEU A 151 7.02 19.65 0.86
C LEU A 151 5.75 19.07 0.20
N LYS A 152 4.91 19.95 -0.33
CA LYS A 152 3.70 19.60 -1.08
C LYS A 152 4.04 18.74 -2.29
N ASP A 153 4.95 19.19 -3.13
CA ASP A 153 5.33 18.48 -4.36
C ASP A 153 5.93 17.11 -4.02
N SER A 154 6.82 17.05 -3.03
CA SER A 154 7.43 15.77 -2.61
C SER A 154 6.40 14.78 -2.03
N LEU A 155 5.44 15.26 -1.22
CA LEU A 155 4.39 14.41 -0.66
C LEU A 155 3.44 13.90 -1.74
N LEU A 156 3.04 14.77 -2.67
CA LEU A 156 2.17 14.41 -3.77
C LEU A 156 2.85 13.41 -4.71
N GLU A 157 4.10 13.65 -5.08
CA GLU A 157 4.89 12.73 -5.90
C GLU A 157 5.08 11.37 -5.23
N ARG A 158 5.41 11.35 -3.92
CA ARG A 158 5.52 10.11 -3.15
C ARG A 158 4.19 9.35 -3.07
N PHE A 159 3.09 10.06 -2.80
CA PHE A 159 1.76 9.45 -2.74
C PHE A 159 1.36 8.86 -4.09
N GLU A 160 1.59 9.61 -5.17
CA GLU A 160 1.33 9.17 -6.54
C GLU A 160 2.17 7.95 -6.92
N SER A 161 3.45 7.93 -6.55
CA SER A 161 4.34 6.78 -6.73
C SER A 161 3.85 5.54 -5.97
N ILE A 162 3.47 5.69 -4.69
CA ILE A 162 2.96 4.58 -3.86
C ILE A 162 1.65 4.02 -4.43
N ILE A 163 0.70 4.89 -4.81
CA ILE A 163 -0.59 4.45 -5.36
C ILE A 163 -0.38 3.78 -6.71
N THR A 164 0.43 4.35 -7.59
CA THR A 164 0.77 3.74 -8.88
C THR A 164 1.45 2.38 -8.70
N PHE A 165 2.36 2.26 -7.72
CA PHE A 165 3.00 1.00 -7.37
C PHE A 165 1.99 -0.04 -6.86
N LEU A 166 1.11 0.32 -5.92
CA LEU A 166 0.08 -0.58 -5.38
C LEU A 166 -0.87 -1.07 -6.49
N PHE A 167 -1.35 -0.16 -7.34
CA PHE A 167 -2.31 -0.49 -8.38
C PHE A 167 -1.69 -1.20 -9.59
N SER A 168 -0.45 -0.92 -9.97
CA SER A 168 0.26 -1.71 -10.98
C SER A 168 0.42 -3.17 -10.54
N ARG A 169 0.66 -3.40 -9.24
CA ARG A 169 0.82 -4.74 -8.65
C ARG A 169 -0.50 -5.47 -8.38
N LEU A 170 -1.63 -4.76 -8.25
CA LEU A 170 -2.95 -5.37 -8.04
C LEU A 170 -3.49 -6.14 -9.28
N ASP A 171 -2.93 -6.00 -10.51
CA ASP A 171 -3.32 -6.87 -11.65
C ASP A 171 -2.78 -8.30 -11.52
N VAL A 172 -1.78 -8.51 -10.66
CA VAL A 172 -1.21 -9.84 -10.41
C VAL A 172 -2.18 -10.71 -9.59
N TYR A 173 -3.34 -10.17 -9.17
CA TYR A 173 -4.42 -10.88 -8.47
C TYR A 173 -5.49 -11.50 -9.38
N LYS A 174 -5.30 -11.51 -10.72
CA LYS A 174 -6.12 -12.39 -11.56
C LYS A 174 -5.78 -13.85 -11.24
N LYS A 175 -6.74 -14.56 -10.64
CA LYS A 175 -6.69 -15.97 -10.24
C LYS A 175 -5.87 -16.83 -11.23
N PRO A 176 -4.97 -17.71 -10.75
CA PRO A 176 -4.51 -18.81 -11.58
C PRO A 176 -5.72 -19.66 -11.98
N LYS A 177 -5.80 -20.00 -13.28
CA LYS A 177 -6.67 -21.07 -13.78
C LYS A 177 -6.05 -22.42 -13.43
#